data_AF-A0A9X1NND6-F1
#
_entry.id   AF-A0A9X1NND6-F1
#
_cell.length_a   1.000
_cell.length_b   1.000
_cell.length_c   1.000
_cell.angle_alpha   90.00
_cell.angle_beta   90.00
_cell.angle_gamma   90.00
#
_symmetry.space_group_name_H-M   'P 1'
#
loop_
_entity.id
_entity.type
_entity.pdbx_description
1 polymer ?
#
loop_
_entity_poly.entity_id
_entity_poly.type
_entity_poly.pdbx_seq_one_letter_code
_entity_poly.pdbx_strand_id
1 'polypeptide(L)'
;MDAGRRTFRFVIDERLSAAAHWSPHEARLAWPAHGPAKDWPDLLHEARATTSAVEQARAPEPDWSVLLPGDITGPSPAWYALRRAVAPRLLTVRVADGKLNLLVINDSAEPFQEIVTLRRIAFDGSVLAGVSLILDVPAWASQTLEVPGILASPEKPSSQALVVEAGTMRCTHLFADDRELDYDPFPLETAVHTTRTGYAVQVRARSFARDVTVLADRFHPEALADEALVTLLAGETHTFRVSAPPGLPAAALSSAQVLRSADQII
;
A
#
# COMPACT_ATOMS: atom_id res chain seq x y z
N MET A 1 1.39 -5.56 37.57
CA MET A 1 2.28 -4.40 37.39
C MET A 1 2.39 -4.19 35.89
N ASP A 2 1.61 -3.25 35.38
CA ASP A 2 1.44 -3.01 33.96
C ASP A 2 2.62 -2.18 33.45
N ALA A 3 3.52 -2.81 32.69
CA ALA A 3 4.76 -2.21 32.23
C ALA A 3 4.47 -1.20 31.11
N GLY A 4 4.14 0.03 31.49
CA GLY A 4 4.54 1.28 30.83
C GLY A 4 4.40 1.38 29.30
N ARG A 5 3.35 0.82 28.68
CA ARG A 5 3.04 1.10 27.26
C ARG A 5 2.64 2.57 27.12
N ARG A 6 3.51 3.38 26.52
CA ARG A 6 3.15 4.72 26.04
C ARG A 6 2.41 4.54 24.71
N THR A 7 1.20 5.06 24.63
CA THR A 7 0.36 5.00 23.42
C THR A 7 0.34 6.39 22.78
N PHE A 8 0.71 6.49 21.51
CA PHE A 8 0.55 7.71 20.72
C PHE A 8 -0.66 7.56 19.79
N ARG A 9 -1.39 8.67 19.59
CA ARG A 9 -2.57 8.72 18.72
C ARG A 9 -2.24 9.43 17.41
N PHE A 10 -2.52 8.78 16.29
CA PHE A 10 -2.55 9.41 14.97
C PHE A 10 -4.01 9.53 14.52
N VAL A 11 -4.46 10.75 14.24
CA VAL A 11 -5.82 11.06 13.77
C VAL A 11 -5.70 11.82 12.46
N ILE A 12 -6.36 11.35 11.41
CA ILE A 12 -6.51 12.07 10.13
C ILE A 12 -7.80 12.90 10.24
N ASP A 13 -7.70 14.22 10.27
CA ASP A 13 -8.82 15.17 10.47
C ASP A 13 -9.63 15.43 9.18
N GLU A 14 -10.95 15.60 9.31
CA GLU A 14 -11.99 15.45 8.28
C GLU A 14 -12.27 16.68 7.41
N ARG A 15 -11.51 17.78 7.52
CA ARG A 15 -11.84 19.02 6.78
C ARG A 15 -11.77 18.94 5.25
N LEU A 16 -11.39 17.78 4.68
CA LEU A 16 -11.35 17.53 3.24
C LEU A 16 -12.45 16.57 2.74
N SER A 17 -13.43 16.18 3.56
CA SER A 17 -14.29 15.00 3.28
C SER A 17 -15.79 15.25 3.06
N ALA A 18 -16.25 16.49 2.85
CA ALA A 18 -17.69 16.76 2.69
C ALA A 18 -18.37 15.97 1.54
N ALA A 19 -17.60 15.38 0.61
CA ALA A 19 -18.09 14.61 -0.52
C ALA A 19 -18.04 13.07 -0.34
N ALA A 20 -17.48 12.53 0.74
CA ALA A 20 -17.30 11.09 0.83
C ALA A 20 -17.56 10.54 2.24
N HIS A 21 -18.54 9.64 2.34
CA HIS A 21 -18.93 8.93 3.55
C HIS A 21 -17.78 8.02 4.03
N TRP A 22 -16.81 8.56 4.77
CA TRP A 22 -15.72 7.79 5.38
C TRP A 22 -15.79 7.89 6.90
N SER A 23 -15.42 6.80 7.60
CA SER A 23 -15.29 6.79 9.05
C SER A 23 -13.82 6.97 9.45
N PRO A 24 -13.50 7.74 10.50
CA PRO A 24 -12.14 7.92 10.97
C PRO A 24 -11.54 6.62 11.52
N HIS A 25 -10.26 6.39 11.25
CA HIS A 25 -9.48 5.27 11.79
C HIS A 25 -8.36 5.81 12.69
N GLU A 26 -8.29 5.31 13.93
CA GLU A 26 -7.25 5.63 14.92
C GLU A 26 -6.19 4.52 14.93
N ALA A 27 -4.95 4.85 14.60
CA ALA A 27 -3.82 3.93 14.80
C ALA A 27 -3.23 4.13 16.21
N ARG A 28 -3.03 3.03 16.95
CA ARG A 28 -2.42 3.05 18.28
C ARG A 28 -1.02 2.46 18.22
N LEU A 29 -0.03 3.32 18.36
CA LEU A 29 1.36 2.85 18.43
C LEU A 29 1.68 2.38 19.85
N ALA A 30 1.92 1.09 20.02
CA ALA A 30 2.45 0.53 21.26
C ALA A 30 3.98 0.55 21.23
N TRP A 31 4.60 1.37 22.10
CA TRP A 31 6.06 1.36 22.27
C TRP A 31 6.49 0.22 23.21
N PRO A 32 7.30 -0.76 22.76
CA PRO A 32 7.76 -1.82 23.63
C PRO A 32 8.76 -1.28 24.67
N ALA A 33 8.68 -1.77 25.91
CA ALA A 33 9.57 -1.35 26.99
C ALA A 33 11.04 -1.76 26.75
N HIS A 34 11.25 -2.80 25.94
CA HIS A 34 12.56 -3.31 25.54
C HIS A 34 12.54 -3.64 24.05
N GLY A 35 13.62 -3.34 23.35
CA GLY A 35 13.85 -3.67 21.95
C GLY A 35 15.34 -3.87 21.70
N PRO A 36 15.74 -4.39 20.53
CA PRO A 36 17.15 -4.52 20.19
C PRO A 36 17.83 -3.14 20.28
N ALA A 37 19.06 -3.11 20.78
CA ALA A 37 19.85 -1.89 20.80
C ALA A 37 20.15 -1.48 19.35
N LYS A 38 19.69 -0.29 18.95
CA LYS A 38 20.06 0.31 17.67
C LYS A 38 21.47 0.88 17.76
N ASP A 39 22.22 0.78 16.68
CA ASP A 39 23.52 1.44 16.61
C ASP A 39 23.38 2.95 16.41
N TRP A 40 24.48 3.68 16.61
CA TRP A 40 24.48 5.14 16.50
C TRP A 40 24.14 5.65 15.08
N PRO A 41 24.65 5.05 13.99
CA PRO A 41 24.24 5.37 12.63
C PRO A 41 22.72 5.28 12.38
N ASP A 42 22.07 4.21 12.83
CA ASP A 42 20.62 4.01 12.68
C ASP A 42 19.83 5.08 13.43
N LEU A 43 20.23 5.37 14.68
CA LEU A 43 19.62 6.43 15.49
C LEU A 43 19.75 7.80 14.82
N LEU A 44 20.90 8.08 14.20
CA LEU A 44 21.13 9.35 13.51
C LEU A 44 20.33 9.44 12.20
N HIS A 45 20.19 8.33 11.47
CA HIS A 45 19.37 8.26 10.26
C HIS A 45 17.89 8.52 10.59
N GLU A 46 17.37 7.88 11.65
CA GLU A 46 16.00 8.08 12.13
C GLU A 46 15.73 9.52 12.55
N ALA A 47 16.66 10.12 13.31
CA ALA A 47 16.54 11.52 13.72
C ALA A 47 16.47 12.46 12.50
N ARG A 48 17.35 12.27 11.52
CA ARG A 48 17.39 13.09 10.29
C ARG A 48 16.16 12.90 9.41
N ALA A 49 15.71 11.66 9.22
CA ALA A 49 14.51 11.36 8.46
C ALA A 49 13.26 11.98 9.12
N THR A 50 13.16 11.90 10.44
CA THR A 50 12.07 12.52 11.21
C THR A 50 12.08 14.04 11.10
N THR A 51 13.24 14.67 11.27
CA THR A 51 13.39 16.13 11.10
C THR A 51 13.00 16.55 9.69
N SER A 52 13.52 15.89 8.67
CA SER A 52 13.19 16.19 7.27
C SER A 52 11.70 16.05 6.99
N ALA A 53 11.04 15.02 7.55
CA ALA A 53 9.60 14.85 7.41
C ALA A 53 8.78 15.97 8.07
N VAL A 54 9.19 16.42 9.26
CA VAL A 54 8.51 17.52 9.96
C VAL A 54 8.75 18.86 9.27
N GLU A 55 9.97 19.10 8.77
CA GLU A 55 10.30 20.31 8.02
C GLU A 55 9.51 20.39 6.72
N GLN A 56 9.44 19.30 5.96
CA GLN A 56 8.65 19.22 4.74
C GLN A 56 7.16 19.41 5.02
N ALA A 57 6.59 18.74 6.03
CA ALA A 57 5.18 18.94 6.40
C ALA A 57 4.85 20.39 6.83
N ARG A 58 5.84 21.20 7.23
CA ARG A 58 5.69 22.61 7.61
C ARG A 58 6.06 23.59 6.50
N ALA A 59 6.64 23.11 5.40
CA ALA A 59 7.04 23.95 4.29
C ALA A 59 5.79 24.50 3.56
N PRO A 60 5.81 25.76 3.09
CA PRO A 60 4.70 26.33 2.31
C PRO A 60 4.48 25.58 0.98
N GLU A 61 5.57 25.10 0.37
CA GLU A 61 5.60 24.30 -0.86
C GLU A 61 6.43 23.05 -0.59
N PRO A 62 5.83 22.01 0.00
CA PRO A 62 6.55 20.82 0.38
C PRO A 62 6.97 20.00 -0.85
N ASP A 63 8.22 19.53 -0.87
CA ASP A 63 8.73 18.67 -1.95
C ASP A 63 8.05 17.28 -1.96
N TRP A 64 7.45 16.90 -0.82
CA TRP A 64 6.53 15.77 -0.72
C TRP A 64 5.43 16.06 0.29
N SER A 65 4.19 15.69 -0.02
CA SER A 65 3.09 15.78 0.93
C SER A 65 2.05 14.69 0.76
N VAL A 66 1.46 14.33 1.90
CA VAL A 66 0.30 13.43 1.97
C VAL A 66 -0.91 14.08 1.26
N LEU A 67 -0.97 15.42 1.23
CA LEU A 67 -1.97 16.19 0.51
C LEU A 67 -1.26 17.08 -0.52
N LEU A 68 -1.79 17.19 -1.73
CA LEU A 68 -1.16 18.03 -2.76
C LEU A 68 -1.44 19.52 -2.46
N PRO A 69 -0.43 20.41 -2.55
CA PRO A 69 -0.65 21.85 -2.40
C PRO A 69 -1.31 22.47 -3.65
N GLY A 70 -2.00 23.62 -3.47
CA GLY A 70 -2.56 24.45 -4.56
C GLY A 70 -4.02 24.19 -4.91
N ASP A 71 -4.44 24.53 -6.13
CA ASP A 71 -5.80 24.35 -6.68
C ASP A 71 -6.17 22.87 -6.93
N ILE A 72 -5.26 21.94 -6.62
CA ILE A 72 -5.46 20.50 -6.72
C ILE A 72 -6.08 20.01 -5.41
N THR A 73 -7.35 19.62 -5.46
CA THR A 73 -8.11 19.25 -4.24
C THR A 73 -8.08 17.76 -3.90
N GLY A 74 -7.45 16.93 -4.74
CA GLY A 74 -7.43 15.47 -4.61
C GLY A 74 -6.33 14.90 -3.69
N PRO A 75 -6.55 13.71 -3.09
CA PRO A 75 -5.56 13.01 -2.27
C PRO A 75 -4.37 12.54 -3.12
N SER A 76 -3.15 12.66 -2.59
CA SER A 76 -1.95 12.12 -3.24
C SER A 76 -1.88 10.59 -3.06
N PRO A 77 -1.07 9.85 -3.86
CA PRO A 77 -0.82 8.43 -3.61
C PRO A 77 -0.34 8.15 -2.17
N ALA A 78 0.41 9.06 -1.56
CA ALA A 78 0.87 8.93 -0.17
C ALA A 78 -0.29 8.94 0.85
N TRP A 79 -1.40 9.65 0.55
CA TRP A 79 -2.61 9.58 1.36
C TRP A 79 -3.22 8.18 1.38
N TYR A 80 -3.32 7.51 0.22
CA TYR A 80 -3.85 6.15 0.15
C TYR A 80 -2.93 5.14 0.85
N ALA A 81 -1.61 5.31 0.73
CA ALA A 81 -0.64 4.53 1.48
C ALA A 81 -0.82 4.69 2.99
N LEU A 82 -0.97 5.94 3.47
CA LEU A 82 -1.22 6.23 4.87
C LEU A 82 -2.54 5.62 5.36
N ARG A 83 -3.63 5.78 4.58
CA ARG A 83 -4.95 5.17 4.87
C ARG A 83 -4.84 3.66 5.09
N ARG A 84 -4.04 2.96 4.28
CA ARG A 84 -3.79 1.52 4.45
C ARG A 84 -2.91 1.21 5.66
N ALA A 85 -1.89 2.02 5.92
CA ALA A 85 -0.97 1.83 7.04
C ALA A 85 -1.65 1.98 8.41
N VAL A 86 -2.72 2.76 8.50
CA VAL A 86 -3.50 2.97 9.74
C VAL A 86 -4.75 2.09 9.84
N ALA A 87 -4.92 1.11 8.94
CA ALA A 87 -6.03 0.18 9.02
C ALA A 87 -5.97 -0.65 10.31
N PRO A 88 -7.12 -1.07 10.89
CA PRO A 88 -7.14 -1.82 12.16
C PRO A 88 -6.32 -3.12 12.15
N ARG A 89 -6.05 -3.66 10.96
CA ARG A 89 -5.18 -4.82 10.75
C ARG A 89 -4.23 -4.51 9.60
N LEU A 90 -2.98 -4.94 9.74
CA LEU A 90 -1.96 -4.76 8.70
C LEU A 90 -1.12 -6.02 8.52
N LEU A 91 -0.87 -6.39 7.26
CA LEU A 91 0.15 -7.37 6.87
C LEU A 91 1.30 -6.64 6.22
N THR A 92 2.53 -6.89 6.66
CA THR A 92 3.74 -6.33 6.01
C THR A 92 4.88 -7.32 6.07
N VAL A 93 5.61 -7.46 4.96
CA VAL A 93 6.83 -8.26 4.92
C VAL A 93 8.02 -7.33 5.12
N ARG A 94 8.92 -7.71 6.02
CA ARG A 94 10.09 -6.93 6.42
C ARG A 94 11.34 -7.80 6.35
N VAL A 95 12.45 -7.20 5.98
CA VAL A 95 13.77 -7.81 6.19
C VAL A 95 14.24 -7.44 7.60
N ALA A 96 14.59 -8.43 8.41
CA ALA A 96 15.21 -8.25 9.72
C ALA A 96 16.28 -9.34 9.90
N ASP A 97 17.48 -8.95 10.34
CA ASP A 97 18.64 -9.84 10.50
C ASP A 97 18.95 -10.69 9.24
N GLY A 98 18.76 -10.09 8.06
CA GLY A 98 18.97 -10.77 6.77
C GLY A 98 17.89 -11.80 6.38
N LYS A 99 16.80 -11.90 7.15
CA LYS A 99 15.68 -12.81 6.90
C LYS A 99 14.39 -12.06 6.59
N LEU A 100 13.56 -12.65 5.74
CA LEU A 100 12.21 -12.16 5.50
C LEU A 100 11.26 -12.61 6.60
N ASN A 101 10.53 -11.66 7.15
CA ASN A 101 9.55 -11.88 8.21
C ASN A 101 8.22 -11.24 7.82
N LEU A 102 7.14 -11.97 8.01
CA LEU A 102 5.78 -11.45 7.96
C LEU A 102 5.43 -10.86 9.34
N LEU A 103 5.21 -9.56 9.39
CA LEU A 103 4.64 -8.87 10.54
C LEU A 103 3.13 -8.70 10.32
N VAL A 104 2.36 -9.19 11.29
CA VAL A 104 0.91 -9.03 11.36
C VAL A 104 0.59 -8.12 12.55
N ILE A 105 -0.12 -7.03 12.31
CA ILE A 105 -0.57 -6.09 13.35
C ILE A 105 -2.09 -6.21 13.47
N ASN A 106 -2.58 -6.33 14.69
CA ASN A 106 -4.00 -6.30 15.03
C ASN A 106 -4.25 -5.22 16.09
N ASP A 107 -4.60 -4.03 15.63
CA ASP A 107 -5.00 -2.88 16.46
C ASP A 107 -6.53 -2.83 16.63
N SER A 108 -7.19 -3.99 16.65
CA SER A 108 -8.62 -4.12 16.93
C SER A 108 -8.88 -4.79 18.28
N ALA A 109 -10.09 -4.63 18.80
CA ALA A 109 -10.53 -5.25 20.04
C ALA A 109 -10.84 -6.75 19.90
N GLU A 110 -10.86 -7.27 18.68
CA GLU A 110 -11.16 -8.67 18.38
C GLU A 110 -9.87 -9.42 18.03
N PRO A 111 -9.75 -10.71 18.41
CA PRO A 111 -8.64 -11.53 17.93
C PRO A 111 -8.70 -11.66 16.40
N PHE A 112 -7.52 -11.70 15.77
CA PHE A 112 -7.37 -11.93 14.34
C PHE A 112 -6.87 -13.36 14.11
N GLN A 113 -7.83 -14.24 13.84
CA GLN A 113 -7.61 -15.65 13.58
C GLN A 113 -7.96 -15.95 12.12
N GLU A 114 -6.96 -16.31 11.33
CA GLU A 114 -7.12 -16.54 9.90
C GLU A 114 -6.11 -17.56 9.36
N ILE A 115 -6.41 -18.13 8.21
CA ILE A 115 -5.38 -18.83 7.42
C ILE A 115 -4.66 -17.78 6.58
N VAL A 116 -3.35 -17.65 6.79
CA VAL A 116 -2.50 -16.85 5.92
C VAL A 116 -1.86 -17.73 4.85
N THR A 117 -2.04 -17.35 3.60
CA THR A 117 -1.44 -18.03 2.45
C THR A 117 -0.30 -17.18 1.92
N LEU A 118 0.90 -17.75 1.88
CA LEU A 118 2.08 -17.11 1.31
C LEU A 118 2.43 -17.84 0.02
N ARG A 119 2.62 -17.10 -1.07
CA ARG A 119 2.97 -17.64 -2.38
C ARG A 119 4.13 -16.87 -2.96
N ARG A 120 5.15 -17.58 -3.44
CA ARG A 120 6.15 -17.02 -4.35
C ARG A 120 5.64 -17.23 -5.76
N ILE A 121 5.45 -16.15 -6.49
CA ILE A 121 4.90 -16.14 -7.84
C ILE A 121 5.90 -15.58 -8.83
N ALA A 122 5.80 -15.99 -10.08
CA ALA A 122 6.39 -15.26 -11.20
C ALA A 122 5.43 -14.14 -11.65
N PHE A 123 5.96 -13.13 -12.35
CA PHE A 123 5.17 -12.01 -12.85
C PHE A 123 4.12 -12.40 -13.89
N ASP A 124 4.26 -13.56 -14.55
CA ASP A 124 3.25 -14.13 -15.44
C ASP A 124 2.05 -14.77 -14.69
N GLY A 125 2.08 -14.78 -13.36
CA GLY A 125 1.04 -15.34 -12.49
C GLY A 125 1.29 -16.78 -12.03
N SER A 126 2.34 -17.43 -12.53
CA SER A 126 2.69 -18.80 -12.13
C SER A 126 3.06 -18.86 -10.66
N VAL A 127 2.44 -19.77 -9.89
CA VAL A 127 2.81 -20.02 -8.49
C VAL A 127 4.00 -20.98 -8.48
N LEU A 128 5.14 -20.50 -7.98
CA LEU A 128 6.41 -21.24 -7.94
C LEU A 128 6.54 -22.05 -6.64
N ALA A 129 6.07 -21.48 -5.54
CA ALA A 129 6.00 -22.14 -4.24
C ALA A 129 4.87 -21.52 -3.40
N GLY A 130 4.32 -22.28 -2.45
CA GLY A 130 3.27 -21.80 -1.56
C GLY A 130 3.21 -22.56 -0.24
N VAL A 131 2.83 -21.86 0.82
CA VAL A 131 2.56 -22.43 2.15
C VAL A 131 1.34 -21.73 2.75
N SER A 132 0.67 -22.41 3.67
CA SER A 132 -0.37 -21.81 4.50
C SER A 132 0.02 -21.94 5.97
N LEU A 133 -0.14 -20.86 6.73
CA LEU A 133 0.09 -20.81 8.17
C LEU A 133 -1.20 -20.40 8.87
N ILE A 134 -1.33 -20.73 10.15
CA ILE A 134 -2.43 -20.25 10.98
C ILE A 134 -1.96 -18.98 11.68
N LEU A 135 -2.71 -17.90 11.50
CA LEU A 135 -2.59 -16.69 12.30
C LEU A 135 -3.49 -16.81 13.52
N ASP A 136 -2.95 -16.45 14.66
CA ASP A 136 -3.70 -16.27 15.91
C ASP A 136 -3.10 -15.07 16.62
N VAL A 137 -3.52 -13.88 16.20
CA VAL A 137 -3.04 -12.61 16.76
C VAL A 137 -4.09 -12.06 17.72
N PRO A 138 -3.83 -12.01 19.03
CA PRO A 138 -4.77 -11.46 19.99
C PRO A 138 -5.17 -10.01 19.68
N ALA A 139 -6.23 -9.54 20.32
CA ALA A 139 -6.60 -8.12 20.28
C ALA A 139 -5.43 -7.24 20.75
N TRP A 140 -5.19 -6.11 20.06
CA TRP A 140 -4.14 -5.14 20.39
C TRP A 140 -2.73 -5.74 20.46
N ALA A 141 -2.43 -6.67 19.56
CA ALA A 141 -1.16 -7.39 19.51
C ALA A 141 -0.58 -7.38 18.10
N SER A 142 0.69 -7.76 18.02
CA SER A 142 1.35 -8.07 16.75
C SER A 142 2.04 -9.43 16.86
N GLN A 143 2.19 -10.08 15.71
CA GLN A 143 2.89 -11.35 15.58
C GLN A 143 3.86 -11.26 14.42
N THR A 144 5.07 -11.76 14.63
CA THR A 144 6.09 -11.90 13.58
C THR A 144 6.28 -13.38 13.27
N LEU A 145 6.23 -13.73 11.99
CA LEU A 145 6.43 -15.08 11.48
C LEU A 145 7.59 -15.07 10.48
N GLU A 146 8.56 -15.97 10.65
CA GLU A 146 9.63 -16.14 9.65
C GLU A 146 9.02 -16.68 8.34
N VAL A 147 9.35 -16.03 7.23
CA VAL A 147 8.93 -16.52 5.90
C VAL A 147 9.77 -17.76 5.57
N PRO A 148 9.15 -18.91 5.27
CA PRO A 148 9.90 -20.13 4.96
C PRO A 148 10.90 -19.94 3.81
N GLY A 149 12.09 -20.54 3.92
CA GLY A 149 13.18 -20.36 2.95
C GLY A 149 12.79 -20.64 1.50
N ILE A 150 11.90 -21.60 1.25
CA ILE A 150 11.38 -21.91 -0.09
C ILE A 150 10.62 -20.73 -0.75
N LEU A 151 10.09 -19.82 0.06
CA LEU A 151 9.44 -18.59 -0.36
C LEU A 151 10.37 -17.38 -0.31
N ALA A 152 11.37 -17.40 0.59
CA ALA A 152 12.29 -16.27 0.78
C ALA A 152 13.48 -16.25 -0.21
N SER A 153 13.71 -17.34 -0.95
CA SER A 153 14.84 -17.47 -1.89
C SER A 153 14.33 -17.64 -3.33
N PRO A 154 14.12 -16.54 -4.07
CA PRO A 154 13.71 -16.59 -5.48
C PRO A 154 14.85 -17.09 -6.38
N GLU A 155 14.53 -17.87 -7.42
CA GLU A 155 15.53 -18.25 -8.44
C GLU A 155 15.81 -17.09 -9.40
N LYS A 156 14.80 -16.25 -9.68
CA LYS A 156 14.92 -15.07 -10.52
C LYS A 156 14.29 -13.84 -9.84
N PRO A 157 15.02 -13.16 -8.93
CA PRO A 157 14.51 -12.03 -8.14
C PRO A 157 13.83 -10.93 -8.97
N SER A 158 14.33 -10.66 -10.17
CA SER A 158 13.82 -9.60 -11.07
C SER A 158 12.39 -9.84 -11.59
N SER A 159 11.87 -11.07 -11.51
CA SER A 159 10.58 -11.43 -12.14
C SER A 159 9.68 -12.23 -11.21
N GLN A 160 9.95 -12.15 -9.91
CA GLN A 160 9.23 -12.90 -8.88
C GLN A 160 8.80 -11.98 -7.75
N ALA A 161 7.70 -12.32 -7.10
CA ALA A 161 7.20 -11.63 -5.92
C ALA A 161 6.75 -12.65 -4.87
N LEU A 162 6.82 -12.26 -3.60
CA LEU A 162 6.12 -12.90 -2.51
C LEU A 162 4.77 -12.20 -2.31
N VAL A 163 3.69 -12.96 -2.38
CA VAL A 163 2.33 -12.51 -2.11
C VAL A 163 1.86 -13.17 -0.82
N VAL A 164 1.33 -12.37 0.10
CA VAL A 164 0.78 -12.84 1.37
C VAL A 164 -0.67 -12.41 1.45
N GLU A 165 -1.57 -13.35 1.72
CA GLU A 165 -3.01 -13.12 1.77
C GLU A 165 -3.62 -13.70 3.05
N ALA A 166 -4.48 -12.93 3.71
CA ALA A 166 -5.30 -13.40 4.83
C ALA A 166 -6.68 -12.74 4.75
N GLY A 167 -7.73 -13.54 4.55
CA GLY A 167 -9.07 -13.02 4.25
C GLY A 167 -9.06 -12.11 3.01
N THR A 168 -9.46 -10.85 3.17
CA THR A 168 -9.45 -9.82 2.11
C THR A 168 -8.16 -9.00 2.06
N MET A 169 -7.23 -9.23 2.99
CA MET A 169 -5.98 -8.48 3.08
C MET A 169 -4.91 -9.12 2.20
N ARG A 170 -4.11 -8.28 1.56
CA ARG A 170 -2.94 -8.70 0.80
C ARG A 170 -1.77 -7.77 1.06
N CYS A 171 -0.56 -8.32 1.15
CA CYS A 171 0.66 -7.57 0.94
C CYS A 171 1.59 -8.29 -0.04
N THR A 172 2.44 -7.52 -0.71
CA THR A 172 3.39 -8.03 -1.70
C THR A 172 4.78 -7.56 -1.34
N HIS A 173 5.76 -8.44 -1.51
CA HIS A 173 7.17 -8.13 -1.35
C HIS A 173 7.93 -8.52 -2.63
N LEU A 174 8.78 -7.60 -3.08
CA LEU A 174 9.64 -7.79 -4.24
C LEU A 174 11.05 -8.09 -3.77
N PHE A 175 11.77 -8.89 -4.55
CA PHE A 175 13.10 -9.36 -4.19
C PHE A 175 14.24 -8.53 -4.80
N ALA A 176 13.91 -7.47 -5.53
CA ALA A 176 14.84 -6.52 -6.11
C ALA A 176 14.18 -5.13 -6.15
N ASP A 177 14.99 -4.09 -6.34
CA ASP A 177 14.51 -2.73 -6.49
C ASP A 177 13.73 -2.57 -7.80
N ASP A 178 12.77 -1.63 -7.86
CA ASP A 178 11.88 -1.49 -9.02
C ASP A 178 12.64 -1.38 -10.36
N ARG A 179 13.79 -0.70 -10.38
CA ARG A 179 14.64 -0.52 -11.57
C ARG A 179 15.30 -1.80 -12.09
N GLU A 180 15.37 -2.83 -11.26
CA GLU A 180 15.98 -4.12 -11.56
C GLU A 180 14.93 -5.18 -11.91
N LEU A 181 13.65 -4.82 -11.85
CA LEU A 181 12.54 -5.73 -12.13
C LEU A 181 12.25 -5.81 -13.63
N ASP A 182 12.01 -7.03 -14.10
CA ASP A 182 11.61 -7.36 -15.47
C ASP A 182 10.09 -7.13 -15.63
N TYR A 183 9.63 -5.89 -15.40
CA TYR A 183 8.24 -5.53 -15.64
C TYR A 183 7.86 -5.69 -17.12
N ASP A 184 6.63 -6.14 -17.37
CA ASP A 184 6.07 -6.05 -18.72
C ASP A 184 5.80 -4.55 -19.02
N PRO A 185 6.28 -4.00 -20.15
CA PRO A 185 6.08 -2.59 -20.50
C PRO A 185 4.62 -2.24 -20.81
N PHE A 186 3.76 -3.24 -21.01
CA PHE A 186 2.33 -3.08 -21.21
C PHE A 186 1.57 -4.10 -20.34
N PRO A 187 1.61 -3.96 -19.00
CA PRO A 187 1.06 -4.98 -18.13
C PRO A 187 -0.48 -4.92 -18.04
N LEU A 188 -1.12 -3.87 -18.56
CA LEU A 188 -2.52 -3.55 -18.33
C LEU A 188 -3.39 -3.52 -19.59
N GLU A 189 -4.63 -3.96 -19.41
CA GLU A 189 -5.78 -3.77 -20.30
C GLU A 189 -6.81 -2.92 -19.58
N THR A 190 -7.39 -1.95 -20.26
CA THR A 190 -8.25 -0.95 -19.64
C THR A 190 -9.57 -0.79 -20.38
N ALA A 191 -10.65 -0.69 -19.61
CA ALA A 191 -11.97 -0.32 -20.09
C ALA A 191 -12.56 0.74 -19.16
N VAL A 192 -13.15 1.79 -19.73
CA VAL A 192 -13.73 2.88 -18.95
C VAL A 192 -15.22 2.98 -19.26
N HIS A 193 -16.03 3.01 -18.21
CA HIS A 193 -17.48 3.13 -18.31
C HIS A 193 -17.97 4.36 -17.54
N THR A 194 -18.85 5.14 -18.13
CA THR A 194 -19.56 6.21 -17.41
C THR A 194 -20.56 5.59 -16.43
N THR A 195 -20.66 6.16 -15.24
CA THR A 195 -21.60 5.77 -14.19
C THR A 195 -22.44 6.98 -13.77
N ARG A 196 -23.43 6.77 -12.90
CA ARG A 196 -24.27 7.85 -12.38
C ARG A 196 -23.48 8.92 -11.59
N THR A 197 -22.35 8.54 -11.00
CA THR A 197 -21.57 9.39 -10.08
C THR A 197 -20.17 9.71 -10.60
N GLY A 198 -19.88 9.42 -11.88
CA GLY A 198 -18.55 9.60 -12.47
C GLY A 198 -18.21 8.45 -13.43
N TYR A 199 -17.13 7.73 -13.16
CA TYR A 199 -16.58 6.70 -14.06
C TYR A 199 -16.15 5.45 -13.29
N ALA A 200 -16.20 4.31 -13.97
CA ALA A 200 -15.60 3.05 -13.53
C ALA A 200 -14.45 2.71 -14.48
N VAL A 201 -13.22 2.68 -13.96
CA VAL A 201 -12.01 2.33 -14.71
C VAL A 201 -11.66 0.89 -14.36
N GLN A 202 -12.07 -0.04 -15.23
CA GLN A 202 -11.75 -1.45 -15.09
C GLN A 202 -10.36 -1.69 -15.68
N VAL A 203 -9.48 -2.23 -14.86
CA VAL A 203 -8.09 -2.53 -15.19
C VAL A 203 -7.86 -4.02 -14.99
N ARG A 204 -7.45 -4.70 -16.07
CA ARG A 204 -7.04 -6.11 -16.04
C ARG A 204 -5.55 -6.22 -16.26
N ALA A 205 -4.88 -6.99 -15.41
CA ALA A 205 -3.46 -7.25 -15.52
C ALA A 205 -3.20 -8.45 -16.45
N ARG A 206 -2.40 -8.25 -17.50
CA ARG A 206 -1.81 -9.33 -18.32
C ARG A 206 -0.57 -9.94 -17.66
N SER A 207 0.17 -9.11 -16.93
CA SER A 207 1.35 -9.44 -16.14
C SER A 207 1.23 -8.73 -14.79
N PHE A 208 2.08 -9.11 -13.82
CA PHE A 208 2.16 -8.43 -12.54
C PHE A 208 2.32 -6.90 -12.73
N ALA A 209 1.38 -6.15 -12.16
CA ALA A 209 1.35 -4.70 -12.22
C ALA A 209 1.31 -4.14 -10.81
N ARG A 210 2.36 -3.40 -10.45
CA ARG A 210 2.51 -2.83 -9.11
C ARG A 210 2.04 -1.37 -9.08
N ASP A 211 1.48 -1.00 -7.94
CA ASP A 211 1.12 0.38 -7.59
C ASP A 211 0.22 1.07 -8.64
N VAL A 212 -0.68 0.28 -9.26
CA VAL A 212 -1.65 0.76 -10.24
C VAL A 212 -2.52 1.85 -9.61
N THR A 213 -2.51 3.02 -10.24
CA THR A 213 -3.09 4.24 -9.69
C THR A 213 -3.76 5.06 -10.77
N VAL A 214 -4.99 5.52 -10.51
CA VAL A 214 -5.63 6.57 -11.29
C VAL A 214 -5.31 7.92 -10.64
N LEU A 215 -4.44 8.71 -11.26
CA LEU A 215 -4.14 10.10 -10.89
C LEU A 215 -5.31 11.00 -11.31
N ALA A 216 -6.40 10.94 -10.54
CA ALA A 216 -7.67 11.59 -10.86
C ALA A 216 -7.53 13.11 -11.01
N ASP A 217 -6.62 13.75 -10.28
CA ASP A 217 -6.29 15.18 -10.39
C ASP A 217 -5.82 15.58 -11.80
N ARG A 218 -5.17 14.66 -12.52
CA ARG A 218 -4.73 14.86 -13.92
C ARG A 218 -5.88 14.74 -14.91
N PHE A 219 -6.99 14.11 -14.51
CA PHE A 219 -8.21 14.05 -15.28
C PHE A 219 -9.10 15.28 -15.05
N HIS A 220 -9.28 15.69 -13.79
CA HIS A 220 -9.98 16.92 -13.40
C HIS A 220 -9.60 17.34 -11.97
N PRO A 221 -9.48 18.64 -11.64
CA PRO A 221 -9.05 19.10 -10.31
C PRO A 221 -9.91 18.64 -9.12
N GLU A 222 -11.20 18.39 -9.36
CA GLU A 222 -12.17 17.88 -8.38
C GLU A 222 -12.39 16.36 -8.47
N ALA A 223 -11.68 15.66 -9.36
CA ALA A 223 -11.87 14.21 -9.51
C ALA A 223 -11.17 13.43 -8.40
N LEU A 224 -11.83 12.37 -7.94
CA LEU A 224 -11.37 11.53 -6.84
C LEU A 224 -11.50 10.05 -7.22
N ALA A 225 -10.42 9.29 -7.06
CA ALA A 225 -10.47 7.83 -7.08
C ALA A 225 -10.82 7.29 -5.69
N ASP A 226 -11.43 6.11 -5.60
CA ASP A 226 -11.70 5.42 -4.34
C ASP A 226 -10.46 4.73 -3.77
N GLU A 227 -9.58 4.25 -4.66
CA GLU A 227 -8.32 3.58 -4.37
C GLU A 227 -7.17 4.05 -5.27
N ALA A 228 -5.94 3.82 -4.80
CA ALA A 228 -4.69 4.04 -5.54
C ALA A 228 -3.66 3.00 -5.08
N LEU A 229 -2.52 2.88 -5.75
CA LEU A 229 -1.44 1.96 -5.39
C LEU A 229 -1.91 0.50 -5.27
N VAL A 230 -2.76 0.03 -6.18
CA VAL A 230 -3.27 -1.34 -6.19
C VAL A 230 -2.25 -2.24 -6.89
N THR A 231 -1.87 -3.34 -6.26
CA THR A 231 -1.06 -4.38 -6.91
C THR A 231 -1.98 -5.43 -7.52
N LEU A 232 -1.84 -5.69 -8.82
CA LEU A 232 -2.56 -6.70 -9.57
C LEU A 232 -1.62 -7.83 -9.98
N LEU A 233 -2.01 -9.06 -9.70
CA LEU A 233 -1.33 -10.24 -10.24
C LEU A 233 -1.80 -10.48 -11.68
N ALA A 234 -1.01 -11.21 -12.48
CA ALA A 234 -1.43 -11.56 -13.83
C ALA A 234 -2.80 -12.29 -13.81
N GLY A 235 -3.69 -11.86 -14.70
CA GLY A 235 -5.06 -12.34 -14.79
C GLY A 235 -6.07 -11.62 -13.88
N GLU A 236 -5.61 -10.87 -12.87
CA GLU A 236 -6.52 -10.16 -11.96
C GLU A 236 -7.13 -8.92 -12.60
N THR A 237 -8.27 -8.50 -12.05
CA THR A 237 -8.98 -7.30 -12.47
C THR A 237 -9.41 -6.50 -11.25
N HIS A 238 -9.22 -5.20 -11.32
CA HIS A 238 -9.72 -4.24 -10.34
C HIS A 238 -10.48 -3.13 -11.05
N THR A 239 -11.47 -2.55 -10.38
CA THR A 239 -12.26 -1.44 -10.92
C THR A 239 -12.16 -0.26 -9.98
N PHE A 240 -11.43 0.77 -10.41
CA PHE A 240 -11.38 2.04 -9.70
C PHE A 240 -12.67 2.81 -9.95
N ARG A 241 -13.29 3.33 -8.90
CA ARG A 241 -14.42 4.25 -9.00
C ARG A 241 -13.88 5.67 -8.95
N VAL A 242 -14.12 6.43 -10.01
CA VAL A 242 -13.67 7.81 -10.13
C VAL A 242 -14.89 8.73 -10.06
N SER A 243 -15.02 9.49 -8.97
CA SER A 243 -15.97 10.59 -8.87
C SER A 243 -15.43 11.79 -9.64
N ALA A 244 -16.22 12.37 -10.54
CA ALA A 244 -15.85 13.55 -11.32
C ALA A 244 -17.09 14.20 -11.95
N PRO A 245 -17.02 15.48 -12.37
CA PRO A 245 -18.11 16.11 -13.11
C PRO A 245 -18.51 15.34 -14.39
N PRO A 246 -19.79 15.36 -14.76
CA PRO A 246 -20.26 14.70 -15.98
C PRO A 246 -19.75 15.44 -17.23
N GLY A 247 -19.73 14.74 -18.37
CA GLY A 247 -19.41 15.33 -19.68
C GLY A 247 -17.91 15.36 -20.04
N LEU A 248 -17.04 14.80 -19.19
CA LEU A 248 -15.62 14.66 -19.49
C LEU A 248 -15.37 13.44 -20.41
N PRO A 249 -14.35 13.49 -21.30
CA PRO A 249 -14.05 12.41 -22.22
C PRO A 249 -13.48 11.19 -21.47
N ALA A 250 -14.27 10.13 -21.32
CA ALA A 250 -13.90 8.93 -20.56
C ALA A 250 -12.57 8.28 -21.00
N ALA A 251 -12.21 8.36 -22.29
CA ALA A 251 -10.95 7.82 -22.81
C ALA A 251 -9.71 8.43 -22.12
N ALA A 252 -9.78 9.68 -21.64
CA ALA A 252 -8.66 10.33 -20.96
C ALA A 252 -8.25 9.62 -19.65
N LEU A 253 -9.18 8.92 -18.99
CA LEU A 253 -8.90 8.14 -17.77
C LEU A 253 -7.98 6.93 -18.02
N SER A 254 -7.89 6.46 -19.26
CA SER A 254 -6.99 5.37 -19.66
C SER A 254 -5.65 5.84 -20.23
N SER A 255 -5.43 7.17 -20.30
CA SER A 255 -4.19 7.73 -20.82
C SER A 255 -3.02 7.47 -19.89
N ALA A 256 -1.81 7.36 -20.46
CA ALA A 256 -0.58 7.15 -19.69
C ALA A 256 -0.24 8.30 -18.74
N GLN A 257 -0.92 9.46 -18.81
CA GLN A 257 -0.74 10.54 -17.83
C GLN A 257 -1.63 10.37 -16.59
N VAL A 258 -2.75 9.64 -16.73
CA VAL A 258 -3.77 9.47 -15.69
C VAL A 258 -3.68 8.09 -15.05
N LEU A 259 -3.66 7.02 -15.84
CA LEU A 259 -3.47 5.67 -15.32
C LEU A 259 -1.99 5.33 -15.32
N ARG A 260 -1.44 5.13 -14.11
CA ARG A 260 -0.03 4.88 -13.86
C ARG A 260 0.18 3.56 -13.13
N SER A 261 1.36 2.99 -13.28
CA SER A 261 1.86 1.85 -12.52
C SER A 261 3.39 1.92 -12.42
N ALA A 262 3.99 1.13 -11.54
CA ALA A 262 5.40 1.24 -11.20
C ALA A 262 6.37 0.98 -12.37
N ASP A 263 5.95 0.19 -13.37
CA ASP A 263 6.71 -0.09 -14.60
C ASP A 263 7.08 1.18 -15.39
N GLN A 264 6.34 2.28 -15.19
CA GLN A 264 6.52 3.54 -15.91
C GLN A 264 7.47 4.52 -15.21
N ILE A 265 8.07 4.13 -14.08
CA ILE A 265 9.00 4.96 -13.29
C ILE A 265 10.45 4.78 -13.78
N ILE A 266 10.70 3.75 -14.59
CA ILE A 266 12.01 3.37 -15.15
C ILE A 266 12.15 3.97 -16.56
#